data_AF-A0A1A8TQ79-F1
#
_entry.id   AF-A0A1A8TQ79-F1
#
_cell.length_a   1.000
_cell.length_b   1.000
_cell.length_c   1.000
_cell.angle_alpha   90.00
_cell.angle_beta   90.00
_cell.angle_gamma   90.00
#
_symmetry.space_group_name_H-M   'P 1'
#
loop_
_entity.id
_entity.type
_entity.pdbx_description
1 polymer ?
#
loop_
_entity_poly.entity_id
_entity_poly.type
_entity_poly.pdbx_seq_one_letter_code
_entity_poly.pdbx_strand_id
1 'polypeptide(L)'
;MKKSEAKANGSPLISDAYLVWDIFSISYDGSYANAKVQGRVANTVEQHVFQMVANQYQALSERLLGCLEALPKDSGSMNPEAGYIGKAYLHAIKASDKNLPNRIMSINRQALKRIKRLVTKLKDRVFALRISEFLASIQMTLDQVSQRRQQAGLACG
;
A
#
# COMPACT_ATOMS: atom_id res chain seq x y z
N MET A 1 28.69 -30.17 -17.14
CA MET A 1 27.73 -29.05 -17.33
C MET A 1 26.72 -29.08 -16.19
N LYS A 2 26.82 -28.13 -15.24
CA LYS A 2 25.81 -27.97 -14.19
C LYS A 2 24.57 -27.32 -14.82
N LYS A 3 23.45 -28.03 -14.84
CA LYS A 3 22.13 -27.43 -15.09
C LYS A 3 21.88 -26.44 -13.96
N SER A 4 21.94 -25.14 -14.25
CA SER A 4 21.50 -24.11 -13.32
C SER A 4 19.98 -24.18 -13.25
N GLU A 5 19.48 -24.55 -12.09
CA GLU A 5 18.06 -24.52 -11.74
C GLU A 5 17.52 -23.13 -12.03
N ALA A 6 16.52 -23.06 -12.90
CA ALA A 6 15.74 -21.86 -13.09
C ALA A 6 15.05 -21.55 -11.75
N LYS A 7 15.44 -20.44 -11.11
CA LYS A 7 14.76 -19.88 -9.93
C LYS A 7 13.28 -19.68 -10.29
N ALA A 8 12.43 -20.62 -9.89
CA ALA A 8 10.97 -20.55 -10.01
C ALA A 8 10.32 -19.63 -8.96
N ASN A 9 11.10 -18.80 -8.28
CA ASN A 9 10.62 -17.73 -7.41
C ASN A 9 10.92 -16.40 -8.08
N GLY A 10 9.94 -15.92 -8.84
CA GLY A 10 10.02 -14.71 -9.66
C GLY A 10 10.32 -13.45 -8.85
N SER A 11 11.61 -13.14 -8.75
CA SER A 11 12.11 -11.82 -8.38
C SER A 11 11.88 -10.87 -9.56
N PRO A 12 11.49 -9.61 -9.33
CA PRO A 12 11.28 -8.63 -10.39
C PRO A 12 12.56 -8.46 -11.21
N LEU A 13 12.40 -8.15 -12.49
CA LEU A 13 13.52 -7.73 -13.33
C LEU A 13 14.27 -6.57 -12.64
N ILE A 14 15.60 -6.55 -12.76
CA ILE A 14 16.44 -5.49 -12.15
C ILE A 14 15.97 -4.08 -12.57
N SER A 15 15.44 -3.94 -13.79
CA SER A 15 14.89 -2.68 -14.29
C SER A 15 13.62 -2.21 -13.57
N ASP A 16 12.91 -3.11 -12.90
CA ASP A 16 11.67 -2.82 -12.18
C ASP A 16 11.94 -2.54 -10.69
N ALA A 17 13.16 -2.77 -10.19
CA ALA A 17 13.51 -2.69 -8.78
C ALA A 17 13.06 -1.38 -8.12
N TYR A 18 13.28 -0.22 -8.76
CA TYR A 18 12.84 1.07 -8.22
C TYR A 18 11.32 1.22 -8.13
N LEU A 19 10.57 0.71 -9.12
CA LEU A 19 9.11 0.70 -9.07
C LEU A 19 8.61 -0.21 -7.95
N VAL A 20 9.26 -1.36 -7.75
CA VAL A 20 8.93 -2.29 -6.67
C VAL A 20 9.23 -1.66 -5.30
N TRP A 21 10.33 -0.92 -5.17
CA TRP A 21 10.64 -0.14 -3.96
C TRP A 21 9.62 0.97 -3.70
N ASP A 22 9.18 1.70 -4.72
CA ASP A 22 8.12 2.72 -4.58
C ASP A 22 6.81 2.09 -4.09
N ILE A 23 6.41 0.96 -4.70
CA ILE A 23 5.19 0.25 -4.32
C ILE A 23 5.32 -0.29 -2.88
N PHE A 24 6.48 -0.86 -2.53
CA PHE A 24 6.78 -1.32 -1.18
C PHE A 24 6.64 -0.17 -0.17
N SER A 25 7.29 0.96 -0.42
CA SER A 25 7.29 2.12 0.48
C SER A 25 5.86 2.65 0.70
N ILE A 26 5.08 2.83 -0.37
CA ILE A 26 3.69 3.30 -0.26
C ILE A 26 2.84 2.28 0.54
N SER A 27 3.05 0.99 0.31
CA SER A 27 2.31 -0.07 1.00
C SER A 27 2.68 -0.13 2.49
N TYR A 28 3.96 -0.01 2.82
CA TYR A 28 4.43 0.02 4.20
C TYR A 28 3.88 1.24 4.96
N ASP A 29 3.96 2.44 4.37
CA ASP A 29 3.41 3.66 4.95
C ASP A 29 1.89 3.54 5.17
N GLY A 30 1.19 2.96 4.19
CA GLY A 30 -0.23 2.64 4.30
C GLY A 30 -0.52 1.71 5.47
N SER A 31 0.20 0.60 5.59
CA SER A 31 0.04 -0.34 6.69
C SER A 31 0.21 0.36 8.05
N TYR A 32 1.33 1.07 8.22
CA TYR A 32 1.66 1.76 9.46
C TYR A 32 0.61 2.82 9.84
N ALA A 33 0.20 3.65 8.88
CA ALA A 33 -0.75 4.72 9.14
C ALA A 33 -2.13 4.17 9.55
N ASN A 34 -2.60 3.12 8.87
CA ASN A 34 -3.88 2.49 9.22
C ASN A 34 -3.83 1.82 10.60
N ALA A 35 -2.73 1.13 10.94
CA ALA A 35 -2.54 0.55 12.27
C ALA A 35 -2.53 1.63 13.38
N LYS A 36 -1.89 2.78 13.12
CA LYS A 36 -1.91 3.91 14.07
C LYS A 36 -3.30 4.49 14.26
N VAL A 37 -4.10 4.58 13.21
CA VAL A 37 -5.46 5.10 13.28
C VAL A 37 -6.38 4.12 13.98
N GLN A 38 -6.23 2.82 13.72
CA GLN A 38 -6.95 1.74 14.41
C GLN A 38 -6.84 1.89 15.94
N GLY A 39 -5.65 2.16 16.48
CA GLY A 39 -5.46 2.38 17.92
C GLY A 39 -6.02 3.70 18.47
N ARG A 40 -6.50 4.61 17.61
CA ARG A 40 -7.01 5.94 17.99
C ARG A 40 -8.52 6.10 17.83
N VAL A 41 -9.16 5.28 17.02
CA VAL A 41 -10.61 5.34 16.81
C VAL A 41 -11.37 4.66 17.94
N ALA A 42 -12.47 5.28 18.37
CA ALA A 42 -13.24 4.82 19.53
C ALA A 42 -14.29 3.74 19.19
N ASN A 43 -14.79 3.71 17.95
CA ASN A 43 -15.82 2.75 17.56
C ASN A 43 -15.21 1.49 16.93
N THR A 44 -15.81 0.35 17.24
CA THR A 44 -15.34 -0.98 16.81
C THR A 44 -15.40 -1.18 15.30
N VAL A 45 -16.34 -0.51 14.62
CA VAL A 45 -16.46 -0.55 13.15
C VAL A 45 -15.19 0.03 12.53
N GLU A 46 -14.81 1.25 12.88
CA GLU A 46 -13.59 1.89 12.36
C GLU A 46 -12.33 1.13 12.77
N GLN A 47 -12.26 0.60 13.99
CA GLN A 47 -11.13 -0.23 14.43
C GLN A 47 -10.94 -1.44 13.49
N HIS A 48 -12.01 -2.18 13.24
CA HIS A 48 -11.98 -3.35 12.37
C HIS A 48 -11.61 -2.96 10.93
N VAL A 49 -12.21 -1.88 10.42
CA VAL A 49 -11.90 -1.33 9.10
C VAL A 49 -10.41 -1.02 8.94
N PHE A 50 -9.84 -0.25 9.86
CA PHE A 50 -8.44 0.17 9.74
C PHE A 50 -7.49 -1.00 9.98
N GLN A 51 -7.85 -1.97 10.82
CA GLN A 51 -7.08 -3.20 10.96
C GLN A 51 -7.04 -4.01 9.66
N MET A 52 -8.18 -4.19 8.98
CA MET A 52 -8.24 -4.93 7.71
C MET A 52 -7.36 -4.28 6.66
N VAL A 53 -7.49 -2.96 6.48
CA VAL A 53 -6.69 -2.22 5.48
C VAL A 53 -5.20 -2.26 5.84
N ALA A 54 -4.85 -2.13 7.12
CA ALA A 54 -3.47 -2.23 7.59
C ALA A 54 -2.84 -3.59 7.25
N ASN A 55 -3.58 -4.69 7.50
CA ASN A 55 -3.12 -6.05 7.23
C ASN A 55 -2.93 -6.32 5.74
N GLN A 56 -3.81 -5.80 4.88
CA GLN A 56 -3.69 -6.00 3.43
C GLN A 56 -2.50 -5.25 2.84
N TYR A 57 -2.28 -4.00 3.28
CA TYR A 57 -1.09 -3.25 2.90
C TYR A 57 0.19 -3.88 3.46
N GLN A 58 0.14 -4.44 4.67
CA GLN A 58 1.25 -5.18 5.26
C GLN A 58 1.61 -6.40 4.42
N ALA A 59 0.63 -7.25 4.11
CA ALA A 59 0.84 -8.45 3.31
C ALA A 59 1.43 -8.13 1.93
N LEU A 60 0.98 -7.04 1.30
CA LEU A 60 1.58 -6.56 0.06
C LEU A 60 3.04 -6.14 0.28
N SER A 61 3.33 -5.36 1.31
CA SER A 61 4.70 -4.91 1.61
C SER A 61 5.66 -6.07 1.92
N GLU A 62 5.24 -7.06 2.70
CA GLU A 62 6.02 -8.26 3.02
C GLU A 62 6.28 -9.10 1.78
N ARG A 63 5.28 -9.24 0.91
CA ARG A 63 5.43 -9.97 -0.35
C ARG A 63 6.44 -9.30 -1.27
N LEU A 64 6.42 -7.97 -1.34
CA LEU A 64 7.37 -7.20 -2.15
C LEU A 64 8.77 -7.27 -1.55
N LEU A 65 8.91 -7.17 -0.22
CA LEU A 65 10.18 -7.29 0.47
C LEU A 65 10.87 -8.63 0.21
N GLY A 66 10.11 -9.73 0.23
CA GLY A 66 10.62 -11.07 -0.09
C GLY A 66 11.11 -11.22 -1.54
N CYS A 67 10.75 -10.31 -2.44
CA CYS A 67 11.20 -10.28 -3.83
C CYS A 67 12.38 -9.33 -4.08
N LEU A 68 12.71 -8.46 -3.12
CA LEU A 68 13.79 -7.49 -3.23
C LEU A 68 15.10 -8.14 -2.75
N GLU A 69 15.81 -8.81 -3.67
CA GLU A 69 17.08 -9.51 -3.35
C GLU A 69 18.23 -8.54 -2.94
N ALA A 70 18.13 -7.26 -3.28
CA ALA A 70 19.05 -6.21 -2.83
C ALA A 70 18.38 -4.83 -2.83
N LEU A 71 18.71 -4.00 -1.84
CA LEU A 71 18.46 -2.56 -1.90
C LEU A 71 19.22 -2.00 -3.12
N PRO A 72 18.56 -1.30 -4.06
CA PRO A 72 19.28 -0.53 -5.05
C PRO A 72 20.16 0.45 -4.29
N LYS A 73 21.40 0.63 -4.77
CA LYS A 73 22.26 1.71 -4.26
C LYS A 73 21.43 2.99 -4.27
N ASP A 74 21.45 3.72 -3.16
CA ASP A 74 20.75 5.00 -3.05
C ASP A 74 21.21 5.90 -4.20
N SER A 75 20.32 6.06 -5.17
CA SER A 75 20.54 6.86 -6.36
C SER A 75 20.19 8.33 -6.13
N GLY A 76 19.70 8.68 -4.92
CA GLY A 76 19.11 9.98 -4.63
C GLY A 76 17.79 10.23 -5.38
N SER A 77 17.35 9.29 -6.22
CA SER A 77 16.16 9.41 -7.06
C SER A 77 15.06 8.47 -6.57
N MET A 78 14.60 8.67 -5.34
CA MET A 78 13.28 8.16 -4.94
C MET A 78 12.22 8.86 -5.78
N ASN A 79 11.22 8.11 -6.24
CA ASN A 79 10.10 8.71 -6.96
C ASN A 79 9.39 9.72 -6.06
N PRO A 80 9.29 11.01 -6.47
CA PRO A 80 8.65 12.04 -5.66
C PRO A 80 7.24 11.65 -5.24
N GLU A 81 6.54 10.87 -6.07
CA GLU A 81 5.17 10.43 -5.82
C GLU A 81 5.02 9.42 -4.70
N ALA A 82 6.01 8.56 -4.44
CA ALA A 82 6.00 7.73 -3.24
C ALA A 82 6.17 8.61 -1.98
N GLY A 83 7.12 9.56 -2.05
CA GLY A 83 7.35 10.53 -0.98
C GLY A 83 6.13 11.43 -0.69
N TYR A 84 5.34 11.82 -1.69
CA TYR A 84 4.11 12.59 -1.48
C TYR A 84 3.07 11.82 -0.67
N ILE A 85 2.87 10.53 -0.95
CA ILE A 85 1.93 9.69 -0.19
C ILE A 85 2.42 9.46 1.24
N GLY A 86 3.70 9.14 1.42
CA GLY A 86 4.30 8.97 2.74
C GLY A 86 4.17 10.23 3.61
N LYS A 87 4.45 11.42 3.04
CA LYS A 87 4.23 12.70 3.71
C LYS A 87 2.75 12.93 4.05
N ALA A 88 1.83 12.57 3.16
CA ALA A 88 0.39 12.72 3.42
C ALA A 88 -0.05 11.86 4.61
N TYR A 89 0.38 10.60 4.69
CA TYR A 89 0.14 9.74 5.85
C TYR A 89 0.76 10.31 7.11
N LEU A 90 2.03 10.72 7.07
CA LEU A 90 2.74 11.28 8.22
C LEU A 90 2.05 12.53 8.77
N HIS A 91 1.62 13.44 7.89
CA HIS A 91 0.89 14.64 8.27
C HIS A 91 -0.48 14.29 8.88
N ALA A 92 -1.18 13.31 8.31
CA ALA A 92 -2.48 12.88 8.83
C ALA A 92 -2.34 12.29 10.24
N ILE A 93 -1.40 11.35 10.46
CA ILE A 93 -1.25 10.71 11.78
C ILE A 93 -0.73 11.66 12.86
N LYS A 94 0.02 12.71 12.51
CA LYS A 94 0.47 13.75 13.45
C LYS A 94 -0.63 14.73 13.82
N ALA A 95 -1.65 14.89 12.97
CA ALA A 95 -2.78 15.76 13.28
C ALA A 95 -3.63 15.15 14.41
N SER A 96 -4.04 16.01 15.35
CA SER A 96 -5.10 15.71 16.31
C SER A 96 -6.42 16.21 15.73
N ASP A 97 -6.98 15.45 14.79
CA ASP A 97 -8.18 15.84 14.05
C ASP A 97 -9.29 14.81 14.26
N LYS A 98 -10.50 15.28 14.56
CA LYS A 98 -11.73 14.47 14.59
C LYS A 98 -12.00 13.81 13.24
N ASN A 99 -11.50 14.40 12.14
CA ASN A 99 -11.63 13.89 10.78
C ASN A 99 -10.49 12.94 10.36
N LEU A 100 -9.60 12.56 11.28
CA LEU A 100 -8.50 11.63 11.00
C LEU A 100 -8.94 10.38 10.22
N PRO A 101 -10.04 9.68 10.58
CA PRO A 101 -10.48 8.52 9.84
C PRO A 101 -10.81 8.81 8.37
N ASN A 102 -11.54 9.90 8.11
CA ASN A 102 -11.93 10.31 6.76
C ASN A 102 -10.70 10.68 5.92
N ARG A 103 -9.75 11.42 6.51
CA ARG A 103 -8.51 11.81 5.84
C ARG A 103 -7.67 10.59 5.45
N ILE A 104 -7.53 9.61 6.35
CA ILE A 104 -6.77 8.40 6.10
C ILE A 104 -7.44 7.54 5.02
N MET A 105 -8.77 7.45 5.03
CA MET A 105 -9.51 6.78 3.95
C MET A 105 -9.27 7.43 2.58
N SER A 106 -9.21 8.77 2.51
CA SER A 106 -8.86 9.48 1.28
C SER A 106 -7.43 9.16 0.83
N ILE A 107 -6.46 9.18 1.74
CA ILE A 107 -5.06 8.86 1.42
C ILE A 107 -4.93 7.40 0.98
N ASN A 108 -5.64 6.45 1.60
CA ASN A 108 -5.68 5.04 1.19
C ASN A 108 -6.10 4.88 -0.28
N ARG A 109 -7.14 5.60 -0.72
CA ARG A 109 -7.59 5.57 -2.12
C ARG A 109 -6.55 6.18 -3.06
N GLN A 110 -5.90 7.26 -2.65
CA GLN A 110 -4.83 7.90 -3.43
C GLN A 110 -3.61 6.98 -3.57
N ALA A 111 -3.20 6.34 -2.47
CA ALA A 111 -2.12 5.36 -2.43
C ALA A 111 -2.41 4.20 -3.38
N LEU A 112 -3.61 3.59 -3.29
CA LEU A 112 -4.03 2.50 -4.16
C LEU A 112 -4.03 2.89 -5.64
N LYS A 113 -4.60 4.05 -5.97
CA LYS A 113 -4.60 4.59 -7.35
C LYS A 113 -3.16 4.77 -7.86
N ARG A 114 -2.26 5.23 -7.01
CA ARG A 114 -0.86 5.45 -7.36
C ARG A 114 -0.12 4.14 -7.57
N ILE A 115 -0.29 3.16 -6.67
CA ILE A 115 0.30 1.83 -6.81
C ILE A 115 -0.18 1.18 -8.10
N LYS A 116 -1.48 1.23 -8.42
CA LYS A 116 -2.03 0.72 -9.69
C LYS A 116 -1.28 1.32 -10.89
N ARG A 117 -1.01 2.63 -10.90
CA ARG A 117 -0.22 3.27 -11.97
C ARG A 117 1.22 2.76 -12.04
N LEU A 118 1.89 2.58 -10.90
CA LEU A 118 3.26 2.03 -10.87
C LEU A 118 3.29 0.60 -11.41
N VAL A 119 2.30 -0.23 -11.06
CA VAL A 119 2.19 -1.61 -11.55
C VAL A 119 2.05 -1.67 -13.07
N THR A 120 1.31 -0.76 -13.70
CA THR A 120 1.20 -0.73 -15.19
C THR A 120 2.54 -0.52 -15.89
N LYS A 121 3.52 0.10 -15.21
CA LYS A 121 4.87 0.38 -15.71
C LYS A 121 5.85 -0.79 -15.53
N LEU A 122 5.50 -1.81 -14.74
CA LEU A 122 6.34 -2.99 -14.57
C LEU A 122 6.45 -3.75 -15.89
N LYS A 123 7.67 -4.14 -16.24
CA LYS A 123 7.96 -4.94 -17.44
C LYS A 123 7.64 -6.41 -17.21
N ASP A 124 7.87 -6.91 -16.00
CA ASP A 124 7.46 -8.26 -15.63
C ASP A 124 5.93 -8.32 -15.44
N ARG A 125 5.25 -8.83 -16.47
CA ARG A 125 3.78 -8.92 -16.49
C ARG A 125 3.23 -9.96 -15.52
N VAL A 126 3.97 -11.04 -15.25
CA VAL A 126 3.55 -12.08 -14.30
C VAL A 126 3.61 -11.52 -12.88
N PHE A 127 4.69 -10.80 -12.56
CA PHE A 127 4.82 -10.11 -11.29
C PHE A 127 3.78 -9.00 -11.12
N ALA A 128 3.54 -8.20 -12.17
CA ALA A 128 2.50 -7.18 -12.17
C ALA A 128 1.09 -7.74 -11.94
N LEU A 129 0.76 -8.91 -12.51
CA LEU A 129 -0.52 -9.58 -12.31
C LEU A 129 -0.71 -9.98 -10.84
N ARG A 130 0.32 -10.58 -10.22
CA ARG A 130 0.29 -10.95 -8.79
C ARG A 130 0.06 -9.75 -7.90
N ILE A 131 0.75 -8.63 -8.15
CA ILE A 131 0.50 -7.39 -7.38
C ILE A 131 -0.94 -6.93 -7.58
N SER A 132 -1.46 -6.99 -8.81
CA SER A 132 -2.82 -6.54 -9.14
C SER A 132 -3.90 -7.27 -8.34
N GLU A 133 -3.72 -8.56 -8.02
CA GLU A 133 -4.62 -9.33 -7.17
C GLU A 133 -4.71 -8.74 -5.75
N PHE A 134 -3.58 -8.37 -5.14
CA PHE A 134 -3.56 -7.66 -3.86
C PHE A 134 -4.29 -6.30 -3.97
N LEU A 135 -4.07 -5.55 -5.04
CA LEU A 135 -4.72 -4.24 -5.22
C LEU A 135 -6.22 -4.36 -5.42
N ALA A 136 -6.70 -5.43 -6.07
CA ALA A 136 -8.12 -5.71 -6.19
C ALA A 136 -8.75 -5.97 -4.81
N SER A 137 -8.09 -6.77 -3.97
CA SER A 137 -8.52 -7.04 -2.59
C SER A 137 -8.60 -5.77 -1.73
N ILE A 138 -7.57 -4.91 -1.79
CA ILE A 138 -7.55 -3.61 -1.11
C ILE A 138 -8.68 -2.71 -1.64
N GLN A 139 -8.88 -2.65 -2.96
CA GLN A 139 -9.97 -1.87 -3.56
C GLN A 139 -11.34 -2.28 -3.03
N MET A 140 -11.65 -3.58 -3.10
CA MET A 140 -12.93 -4.11 -2.62
C MET A 140 -13.16 -3.79 -1.15
N THR A 141 -12.11 -3.90 -0.34
CA THR A 141 -12.18 -3.57 1.09
C THR A 141 -12.47 -2.09 1.29
N LEU A 142 -11.75 -1.19 0.62
CA LEU A 142 -11.99 0.25 0.71
C LEU A 142 -13.40 0.63 0.25
N ASP A 143 -13.92 -0.01 -0.80
CA ASP A 143 -15.27 0.25 -1.31
C ASP A 143 -16.35 -0.23 -0.32
N GLN A 144 -16.22 -1.44 0.22
CA GLN A 144 -17.11 -1.99 1.26
C GLN A 144 -17.10 -1.13 2.53
N VAL A 145 -15.91 -0.74 2.98
CA VAL A 145 -15.73 0.16 4.13
C VAL A 145 -16.46 1.47 3.90
N SER A 146 -16.32 2.04 2.72
CA SER A 146 -16.94 3.32 2.37
C SER A 146 -18.47 3.24 2.44
N GLN A 147 -19.04 2.15 1.91
CA GLN A 147 -20.47 1.87 2.01
C GLN A 147 -20.93 1.70 3.47
N ARG A 148 -20.20 0.93 4.28
CA ARG A 148 -20.52 0.74 5.72
C ARG A 148 -20.45 2.05 6.50
N ARG A 149 -19.43 2.88 6.25
CA ARG A 149 -19.30 4.21 6.87
C ARG A 149 -20.45 5.12 6.46
N GLN A 150 -20.86 5.08 5.20
CA GLN A 150 -22.00 5.87 4.72
C GLN A 150 -23.31 5.44 5.40
N GLN A 151 -23.56 4.14 5.53
CA GLN A 151 -24.72 3.61 6.24
C GLN A 151 -24.73 3.99 7.73
N ALA A 152 -23.56 4.08 8.35
CA ALA A 152 -23.40 4.50 9.75
C ALA A 152 -23.43 6.02 9.97
N GLY A 153 -23.62 6.84 8.92
CA GLY A 153 -23.57 8.31 9.03
C GLY A 153 -22.16 8.87 9.28
N LEU A 154 -21.11 8.09 9.01
CA LEU A 154 -19.69 8.43 9.20
C LEU A 154 -19.00 8.86 7.89
N ALA A 155 -19.80 9.32 6.91
CA ALA A 155 -19.38 9.50 5.53
C ALA A 155 -18.34 10.63 5.33
N CYS A 156 -17.60 10.50 4.23
CA CYS A 156 -16.56 11.43 3.78
C CYS A 156 -17.16 12.78 3.40
N GLY A 157 -16.68 13.86 4.03
CA GLY A 157 -16.63 15.19 3.40
C GLY A 157 -15.43 15.30 2.47
#